data_AF-A0A1H1E1G4-F1
#
_entry.id   AF-A0A1H1E1G4-F1
#
_cell.length_a   1.000
_cell.length_b   1.000
_cell.length_c   1.000
_cell.angle_alpha   90.00
_cell.angle_beta   90.00
_cell.angle_gamma   90.00
#
_symmetry.space_group_name_H-M   'P 1'
#
loop_
_entity.id
_entity.type
_entity.pdbx_description
1 polymer ?
#
loop_
_entity_poly.entity_id
_entity_poly.type
_entity_poly.pdbx_seq_one_letter_code
_entity_poly.pdbx_strand_id
1 'polypeptide(L)'
;MIDPPAPAQAKPQIQPLTPLARGTLYTTVALLLLALCFGGWGLWKVFGNADADQPTPAQLQAQQRKIDQLEQRAATLARSDQISRDANGDLQSTLAERDEEIAGLRADVAFYERFVGATAQRRGLTVHELQLQPSSDLTWHFVATLTQNLNRGAVNAGRLQVSVEGTHAGKLQRLAWADLRQQPNAPGVEYSFKYFQQVEGDLMLPADFKPSRVAVRLVPQSGSPLEQSFSWADSLAGAPAAPAP
;
A
#
# COMPACT_ATOMS: atom_id res chain seq x y z
N MET A 1 -146.95 25.40 -3.54
CA MET A 1 -146.77 24.77 -4.86
C MET A 1 -145.33 24.28 -4.93
N ILE A 2 -145.18 22.95 -4.86
CA ILE A 2 -144.08 22.11 -5.37
C ILE A 2 -142.68 22.25 -4.72
N ASP A 3 -142.23 21.12 -4.16
CA ASP A 3 -140.85 20.77 -3.77
C ASP A 3 -140.14 20.09 -4.97
N PRO A 4 -138.79 20.11 -5.07
CA PRO A 4 -138.06 18.83 -5.01
C PRO A 4 -136.64 18.88 -4.33
N PRO A 5 -135.99 17.70 -4.07
CA PRO A 5 -135.21 17.43 -2.85
C PRO A 5 -133.68 17.25 -2.98
N ALA A 6 -133.01 17.27 -1.80
CA ALA A 6 -131.76 16.65 -1.27
C ALA A 6 -130.58 16.19 -2.19
N PRO A 7 -129.32 16.15 -1.66
CA PRO A 7 -128.88 14.84 -1.15
C PRO A 7 -128.05 14.87 0.17
N ALA A 8 -128.10 13.72 0.85
CA ALA A 8 -127.40 13.38 2.09
C ALA A 8 -125.93 12.99 1.86
N GLN A 9 -125.06 13.26 2.86
CA GLN A 9 -123.68 12.76 2.89
C GLN A 9 -123.49 11.72 4.01
N ALA A 10 -122.82 10.62 3.63
CA ALA A 10 -122.69 9.38 4.39
C ALA A 10 -121.56 9.42 5.43
N LYS A 11 -121.80 8.80 6.61
CA LYS A 11 -120.79 8.53 7.63
C LYS A 11 -119.84 7.41 7.18
N PRO A 12 -118.51 7.53 7.35
CA PRO A 12 -117.57 6.46 7.02
C PRO A 12 -117.68 5.32 8.05
N GLN A 13 -117.97 4.10 7.56
CA GLN A 13 -117.89 2.87 8.34
C GLN A 13 -116.42 2.41 8.42
N ILE A 14 -115.91 2.23 9.64
CA ILE A 14 -114.60 1.63 9.90
C ILE A 14 -114.80 0.11 9.99
N GLN A 15 -114.26 -0.63 9.01
CA GLN A 15 -114.32 -2.10 8.96
C GLN A 15 -113.32 -2.74 9.95
N PRO A 16 -113.68 -3.87 10.59
CA PRO A 16 -112.77 -4.55 11.51
C PRO A 16 -111.74 -5.41 10.77
N LEU A 17 -110.49 -5.38 11.23
CA LEU A 17 -109.37 -6.15 10.68
C LEU A 17 -109.54 -7.66 10.89
N THR A 18 -109.35 -8.43 9.82
CA THR A 18 -109.48 -9.90 9.74
C THR A 18 -108.29 -10.64 10.38
N PRO A 19 -108.48 -11.89 10.88
CA PRO A 19 -107.47 -12.63 11.66
C PRO A 19 -106.20 -13.02 10.87
N LEU A 20 -106.27 -13.09 9.54
CA LEU A 20 -105.12 -13.33 8.66
C LEU A 20 -104.11 -12.18 8.68
N ALA A 21 -104.55 -10.95 8.95
CA ALA A 21 -103.68 -9.78 9.04
C ALA A 21 -102.78 -9.76 10.30
N ARG A 22 -103.15 -10.53 11.34
CA ARG A 22 -102.34 -10.62 12.57
C ARG A 22 -101.11 -11.51 12.37
N GLY A 23 -101.24 -12.61 11.60
CA GLY A 23 -100.11 -13.50 11.29
C GLY A 23 -99.03 -12.82 10.45
N THR A 24 -99.43 -12.02 9.46
CA THR A 24 -98.51 -11.23 8.63
C THR A 24 -97.86 -10.09 9.40
N LEU A 25 -98.52 -9.54 10.42
CA LEU A 25 -97.93 -8.55 11.32
C LEU A 25 -96.80 -9.15 12.16
N TYR A 26 -96.99 -10.35 12.72
CA TYR A 26 -95.93 -10.99 13.52
C TYR A 26 -94.71 -11.40 12.70
N THR A 27 -94.91 -11.88 11.46
CA THR A 27 -93.79 -12.23 10.58
C THR A 27 -92.99 -11.00 10.13
N THR A 28 -93.66 -9.90 9.82
CA THR A 28 -93.01 -8.64 9.47
C THR A 28 -92.24 -8.04 10.65
N VAL A 29 -92.81 -8.08 11.85
CA VAL A 29 -92.11 -7.66 13.08
C VAL A 29 -90.92 -8.56 13.38
N ALA A 30 -91.05 -9.89 13.24
CA ALA A 30 -89.95 -10.82 13.47
C ALA A 30 -88.79 -10.62 12.48
N LEU A 31 -89.10 -10.37 11.19
CA LEU A 31 -88.09 -10.04 10.18
C LEU A 31 -87.37 -8.71 10.48
N LEU A 32 -88.11 -7.71 10.94
CA LEU A 32 -87.55 -6.42 11.30
C LEU A 32 -86.64 -6.52 12.54
N LEU A 33 -87.03 -7.31 13.53
CA LEU A 33 -86.17 -7.61 14.68
C LEU A 33 -84.92 -8.38 14.28
N LEU A 34 -85.02 -9.35 13.37
CA LEU A 34 -83.86 -10.06 12.82
C LEU A 34 -82.92 -9.11 12.07
N ALA A 35 -83.47 -8.19 11.26
CA ALA A 35 -82.70 -7.19 10.55
C ALA A 35 -82.01 -6.21 11.51
N LEU A 36 -82.68 -5.79 12.59
CA LEU A 36 -82.09 -4.95 13.62
C LEU A 36 -81.00 -5.68 14.42
N CYS A 37 -81.21 -6.94 14.79
CA CYS A 37 -80.20 -7.74 15.47
C CYS A 37 -78.98 -7.99 14.58
N PHE A 38 -79.19 -8.26 13.29
CA PHE A 38 -78.10 -8.43 12.32
C PHE A 38 -77.35 -7.13 12.07
N GLY A 39 -78.07 -6.00 11.94
CA GLY A 39 -77.49 -4.67 11.83
C GLY A 39 -76.69 -4.28 13.08
N GLY A 40 -77.22 -4.55 14.27
CA GLY A 40 -76.55 -4.32 15.54
C GLY A 40 -75.30 -5.18 15.72
N TRP A 41 -75.35 -6.45 15.31
CA TRP A 41 -74.17 -7.34 15.33
C TRP A 41 -73.09 -6.89 14.34
N GLY A 42 -73.48 -6.47 13.14
CA GLY A 42 -72.56 -5.90 12.14
C GLY A 42 -71.89 -4.63 12.64
N LEU A 43 -72.66 -3.71 13.23
CA LEU A 43 -72.13 -2.49 13.85
C LEU A 43 -71.18 -2.81 15.00
N TRP A 44 -71.54 -3.73 15.90
CA TRP A 44 -70.69 -4.10 17.03
C TRP A 44 -69.36 -4.71 16.58
N LYS A 45 -69.33 -5.49 15.50
CA LYS A 45 -68.09 -6.07 14.98
C LYS A 45 -67.17 -5.04 14.32
N VAL A 46 -67.74 -4.03 13.65
CA VAL A 46 -66.98 -2.97 12.97
C VAL A 46 -66.46 -1.94 13.98
N PHE A 47 -67.32 -1.49 14.90
CA PHE A 47 -66.96 -0.48 15.89
C PHE A 47 -66.23 -1.06 17.10
N GLY A 48 -66.52 -2.31 17.48
CA GLY A 48 -65.83 -2.99 18.59
C GLY A 48 -64.38 -3.39 18.28
N ASN A 49 -64.03 -3.52 16.99
CA ASN A 49 -62.65 -3.81 16.56
C ASN A 49 -61.84 -2.53 16.26
N ALA A 50 -62.44 -1.35 16.26
CA ALA A 50 -61.74 -0.10 15.93
C ALA A 50 -60.70 0.31 17.00
N ASP A 51 -60.87 -0.14 18.24
CA ASP A 51 -59.86 0.06 19.31
C ASP A 51 -58.72 -0.97 19.25
N ALA A 52 -58.90 -2.10 18.54
CA ALA A 52 -57.89 -3.14 18.43
C ALA A 52 -56.76 -2.80 17.46
N ASP A 53 -57.00 -1.86 16.53
CA ASP A 53 -56.02 -1.42 15.52
C ASP A 53 -55.23 -0.16 15.95
N GLN A 54 -55.54 0.43 17.11
CA GLN A 54 -54.75 1.53 17.62
C GLN A 54 -53.42 1.00 18.18
N PRO A 55 -52.26 1.50 17.68
CA PRO A 55 -50.98 1.04 18.17
C PRO A 55 -50.89 1.33 19.67
N THR A 56 -50.73 0.27 20.45
CA THR A 56 -50.59 0.40 21.90
C THR A 56 -49.39 1.30 22.22
N PRO A 57 -49.42 2.07 23.32
CA PRO A 57 -48.31 2.96 23.69
C PRO A 57 -46.96 2.24 23.79
N ALA A 58 -46.96 0.94 24.12
CA ALA A 58 -45.79 0.08 24.09
C ALA A 58 -45.21 -0.13 22.68
N GLN A 59 -46.05 -0.29 21.65
CA GLN A 59 -45.62 -0.42 20.26
C GLN A 59 -45.01 0.88 19.74
N LEU A 60 -45.61 2.04 20.07
CA LEU A 60 -45.06 3.35 19.71
C LEU A 60 -43.68 3.57 20.35
N GLN A 61 -43.53 3.24 21.64
CA GLN A 61 -42.22 3.30 22.31
C GLN A 61 -41.19 2.35 21.68
N ALA A 62 -41.60 1.14 21.29
CA ALA A 62 -40.71 0.19 20.62
C ALA A 62 -40.29 0.68 19.22
N GLN A 63 -41.19 1.32 18.48
CA GLN A 63 -40.86 1.95 17.20
C GLN A 63 -39.91 3.14 17.39
N GLN A 64 -40.18 4.01 18.37
CA GLN A 64 -39.30 5.15 18.66
C GLN A 64 -37.88 4.67 19.00
N ARG A 65 -37.73 3.66 19.86
CA ARG A 65 -36.41 3.08 20.18
C ARG A 65 -35.70 2.52 18.94
N LYS A 66 -36.44 1.95 17.98
CA LYS A 66 -35.85 1.49 16.72
C LYS A 66 -35.39 2.66 15.86
N ILE A 67 -36.15 3.73 15.78
CA ILE A 67 -35.77 4.95 15.05
C ILE A 67 -34.49 5.51 15.67
N ASP A 68 -34.45 5.70 16.98
CA ASP A 68 -33.26 6.23 17.67
C ASP A 68 -32.02 5.34 17.43
N GLN A 69 -32.18 4.00 17.46
CA GLN A 69 -31.11 3.06 17.15
C GLN A 69 -30.64 3.14 15.69
N LEU A 70 -31.57 3.31 14.75
CA LEU A 70 -31.25 3.44 13.33
C LEU A 70 -30.56 4.76 13.03
N GLU A 71 -31.01 5.87 13.64
CA GLU A 71 -30.37 7.17 13.53
C GLU A 71 -28.94 7.14 14.09
N GLN A 72 -28.74 6.52 15.26
CA GLN A 72 -27.41 6.37 15.84
C GLN A 72 -26.49 5.51 14.96
N ARG A 73 -27.01 4.43 14.36
CA ARG A 73 -26.25 3.62 13.38
C ARG A 73 -25.91 4.43 12.14
N ALA A 74 -26.88 5.15 11.57
CA ALA A 74 -26.66 5.98 10.39
C ALA A 74 -25.61 7.06 10.64
N ALA A 75 -25.65 7.73 11.80
CA ALA A 75 -24.63 8.70 12.19
C ALA A 75 -23.23 8.07 12.33
N THR A 76 -23.15 6.86 12.90
CA THR A 76 -21.88 6.13 13.05
C THR A 76 -21.32 5.71 11.69
N LEU A 77 -22.17 5.18 10.81
CA LEU A 77 -21.81 4.79 9.44
C LEU A 77 -21.34 5.99 8.61
N ALA A 78 -22.09 7.10 8.65
CA ALA A 78 -21.73 8.34 7.95
C ALA A 78 -20.38 8.89 8.44
N ARG A 79 -20.12 8.82 9.76
CA ARG A 79 -18.83 9.23 10.31
C ARG A 79 -17.69 8.30 9.89
N SER A 80 -17.91 6.98 9.88
CA SER A 80 -16.91 6.01 9.43
C SER A 80 -16.54 6.19 7.95
N ASP A 81 -17.55 6.44 7.12
CA ASP A 81 -17.41 6.69 5.69
C ASP A 81 -16.64 8.00 5.42
N GLN A 82 -16.93 9.05 6.20
CA GLN A 82 -16.15 10.29 6.14
C GLN A 82 -14.68 10.07 6.53
N ILE A 83 -14.42 9.39 7.66
CA ILE A 83 -13.05 9.09 8.10
C ILE A 83 -12.31 8.27 7.04
N SER A 84 -12.99 7.34 6.38
CA SER A 84 -12.40 6.51 5.33
C SER A 84 -12.04 7.32 4.08
N ARG A 85 -12.88 8.29 3.69
CA ARG A 85 -12.55 9.24 2.60
C ARG A 85 -11.36 10.11 2.95
N ASP A 86 -11.34 10.69 4.15
CA ASP A 86 -10.26 11.57 4.60
C ASP A 86 -8.94 10.80 4.67
N ALA A 87 -8.93 9.62 5.28
CA ALA A 87 -7.75 8.75 5.35
C ALA A 87 -7.25 8.32 3.96
N ASN A 88 -8.16 8.04 3.02
CA ASN A 88 -7.77 7.71 1.65
C ASN A 88 -7.18 8.92 0.91
N GLY A 89 -7.69 10.14 1.16
CA GLY A 89 -7.11 11.38 0.65
C GLY A 89 -5.70 11.61 1.19
N ASP A 90 -5.50 11.45 2.49
CA ASP A 90 -4.19 11.58 3.15
C ASP A 90 -3.17 10.57 2.61
N LEU A 91 -3.61 9.31 2.38
CA LEU A 91 -2.78 8.28 1.76
C LEU A 91 -2.36 8.64 0.34
N GLN A 92 -3.28 9.18 -0.47
CA GLN A 92 -2.98 9.64 -1.83
C GLN A 92 -2.01 10.81 -1.83
N SER A 93 -2.16 11.79 -0.92
CA SER A 93 -1.22 12.90 -0.77
C SER A 93 0.18 12.39 -0.37
N THR A 94 0.24 11.50 0.61
CA THR A 94 1.50 10.91 1.07
C THR A 94 2.19 10.14 -0.06
N LEU A 95 1.45 9.36 -0.85
CA LEU A 95 2.01 8.65 -2.00
C LEU A 95 2.58 9.61 -3.04
N ALA A 96 1.85 10.68 -3.37
CA ALA A 96 2.31 11.69 -4.32
C ALA A 96 3.60 12.39 -3.85
N GLU A 97 3.68 12.77 -2.57
CA GLU A 97 4.88 13.35 -1.97
C GLU A 97 6.09 12.40 -2.05
N ARG A 98 5.88 11.10 -1.77
CA ARG A 98 6.94 10.09 -1.87
C ARG A 98 7.36 9.82 -3.30
N ASP A 99 6.44 9.81 -4.25
CA ASP A 99 6.76 9.65 -5.66
C ASP A 99 7.58 10.85 -6.18
N GLU A 100 7.27 12.06 -5.73
CA GLU A 100 8.06 13.26 -6.02
C GLU A 100 9.45 13.20 -5.39
N GLU A 101 9.58 12.77 -4.13
CA GLU A 101 10.87 12.55 -3.46
C GLU A 101 11.71 11.51 -4.20
N ILE A 102 11.11 10.37 -4.58
CA ILE A 102 11.79 9.32 -5.36
C ILE A 102 12.23 9.84 -6.72
N ALA A 103 11.38 10.63 -7.40
CA ALA A 103 11.73 11.25 -8.68
C ALA A 103 12.90 12.23 -8.54
N GLY A 104 12.90 13.05 -7.49
CA GLY A 104 14.00 13.95 -7.13
C GLY A 104 15.30 13.19 -6.88
N LEU A 105 15.28 12.18 -6.00
CA LEU A 105 16.45 11.35 -5.70
C LEU A 105 16.99 10.63 -6.94
N ARG A 106 16.11 10.13 -7.82
CA ARG A 106 16.52 9.51 -9.09
C ARG A 106 17.17 10.51 -10.03
N ALA A 107 16.64 11.73 -10.11
CA ALA A 107 17.22 12.80 -10.91
C ALA A 107 18.62 13.18 -10.38
N ASP A 108 18.77 13.28 -9.06
CA ASP A 108 20.04 13.57 -8.41
C ASP A 108 21.08 12.47 -8.69
N VAL A 109 20.72 11.19 -8.52
CA VAL A 109 21.62 10.08 -8.85
C VAL A 109 22.01 10.11 -10.33
N ALA A 110 21.06 10.32 -11.24
CA ALA A 110 21.35 10.42 -12.68
C ALA A 110 22.25 11.61 -13.01
N PHE A 111 22.11 12.73 -12.28
CA PHE A 111 23.01 13.88 -12.38
C PHE A 111 24.42 13.52 -11.90
N TYR A 112 24.56 12.88 -10.73
CA TYR A 112 25.84 12.41 -10.21
C TYR A 112 26.50 11.39 -11.13
N GLU A 113 25.75 10.44 -11.68
CA GLU A 113 26.27 9.48 -12.67
C GLU A 113 26.74 10.18 -13.95
N ARG A 114 26.07 11.23 -14.41
CA ARG A 114 26.50 11.99 -15.59
C ARG A 114 27.75 12.81 -15.32
N PHE A 115 27.89 13.38 -14.13
CA PHE A 115 28.99 14.29 -13.79
C PHE A 115 30.24 13.56 -13.30
N VAL A 116 30.08 12.50 -12.51
CA VAL A 116 31.17 11.70 -11.93
C VAL A 116 31.41 10.41 -12.72
N GLY A 117 30.37 9.83 -13.34
CA GLY A 117 30.44 8.56 -14.05
C GLY A 117 30.94 8.63 -15.50
N ALA A 118 31.22 9.82 -16.04
CA ALA A 118 31.87 9.93 -17.36
C ALA A 118 33.29 9.31 -17.38
N THR A 119 33.94 9.16 -16.21
CA THR A 119 35.21 8.43 -16.06
C THR A 119 35.04 7.02 -15.48
N ALA A 120 33.94 6.74 -14.78
CA ALA A 120 33.59 5.41 -14.25
C ALA A 120 32.65 4.64 -15.21
N GLN A 121 33.20 4.25 -16.37
CA GLN A 121 32.54 3.41 -17.35
C GLN A 121 31.79 2.24 -16.69
N ARG A 122 30.57 1.95 -17.18
CA ARG A 122 29.64 0.84 -16.88
C ARG A 122 30.28 -0.55 -16.66
N ARG A 123 31.14 -0.71 -15.66
CA ARG A 123 31.88 -1.93 -15.37
C ARG A 123 31.16 -2.61 -14.20
N GLY A 124 30.64 -3.80 -14.46
CA GLY A 124 29.90 -4.58 -13.46
C GLY A 124 30.76 -5.09 -12.31
N LEU A 125 32.09 -4.99 -12.42
CA LEU A 125 33.10 -5.35 -11.42
C LEU A 125 33.91 -4.08 -11.10
N THR A 126 34.13 -3.80 -9.82
CA THR A 126 34.93 -2.64 -9.36
C THR A 126 35.77 -2.97 -8.13
N VAL A 127 36.83 -2.20 -7.92
CA VAL A 127 37.58 -2.16 -6.66
C VAL A 127 37.02 -0.99 -5.87
N HIS A 128 36.27 -1.28 -4.81
CA HIS A 128 35.63 -0.25 -4.00
C HIS A 128 36.65 0.52 -3.15
N GLU A 129 37.57 -0.24 -2.55
CA GLU A 129 38.51 0.26 -1.56
C GLU A 129 39.79 -0.56 -1.61
N LEU A 130 40.92 0.10 -1.33
CA LEU A 130 42.21 -0.54 -1.12
C LEU A 130 42.84 0.04 0.15
N GLN A 131 43.14 -0.82 1.10
CA GLN A 131 43.86 -0.48 2.32
C GLN A 131 45.28 -1.04 2.27
N LEU A 132 46.25 -0.27 2.75
CA LEU A 132 47.65 -0.67 2.89
C LEU A 132 48.12 -0.45 4.33
N GLN A 133 48.71 -1.47 4.91
CA GLN A 133 49.22 -1.45 6.28
C GLN A 133 50.68 -1.94 6.30
N PRO A 134 51.60 -1.24 6.98
CA PRO A 134 52.97 -1.72 7.12
C PRO A 134 53.00 -2.97 8.00
N SER A 135 53.59 -4.05 7.50
CA SER A 135 53.78 -5.32 8.22
C SER A 135 55.21 -5.45 8.74
N SER A 136 56.19 -4.92 8.00
CA SER A 136 57.61 -4.82 8.38
C SER A 136 58.27 -3.60 7.71
N ASP A 137 59.59 -3.43 7.86
CA ASP A 137 60.34 -2.31 7.26
C ASP A 137 60.16 -2.20 5.72
N LEU A 138 60.00 -3.34 5.03
CA LEU A 138 59.86 -3.39 3.56
C LEU A 138 58.59 -4.12 3.10
N THR A 139 57.85 -4.75 4.01
CA THR A 139 56.63 -5.52 3.69
C THR A 139 55.38 -4.74 4.06
N TRP A 140 54.43 -4.72 3.15
CA TRP A 140 53.11 -4.11 3.31
C TRP A 140 52.04 -5.15 3.09
N HIS A 141 51.04 -5.16 3.95
CA HIS A 141 49.84 -5.94 3.78
C HIS A 141 48.77 -5.08 3.09
N PHE A 142 48.11 -5.63 2.08
CA PHE A 142 47.00 -4.96 1.40
C PHE A 142 45.70 -5.72 1.59
N VAL A 143 44.61 -4.97 1.70
CA VAL A 143 43.23 -5.48 1.69
C VAL A 143 42.46 -4.72 0.61
N ALA A 144 42.01 -5.42 -0.43
CA ALA A 144 41.22 -4.87 -1.51
C ALA A 144 39.77 -5.36 -1.42
N THR A 145 38.82 -4.44 -1.30
CA THR A 145 37.39 -4.76 -1.28
C THR A 145 36.84 -4.74 -2.70
N LEU A 146 36.51 -5.91 -3.24
CA LEU A 146 35.94 -6.07 -4.57
C LEU A 146 34.41 -6.10 -4.48
N THR A 147 33.74 -5.37 -5.36
CA THR A 147 32.27 -5.36 -5.43
C THR A 147 31.77 -5.53 -6.86
N GLN A 148 30.58 -6.09 -6.98
CA GLN A 148 29.89 -6.27 -8.25
C GLN A 148 28.48 -5.70 -8.20
N ASN A 149 28.09 -5.03 -9.28
CA ASN A 149 26.73 -4.53 -9.45
C ASN A 149 25.74 -5.71 -9.57
N LEU A 150 24.62 -5.62 -8.83
CA LEU A 150 23.58 -6.66 -8.69
C LEU A 150 22.99 -7.13 -10.04
N ASN A 151 23.09 -6.33 -11.10
CA ASN A 151 22.45 -6.58 -12.39
C ASN A 151 22.81 -7.90 -13.10
N ARG A 152 23.83 -8.65 -12.64
CA ARG A 152 24.25 -9.91 -13.31
C ARG A 152 24.09 -11.19 -12.51
N GLY A 153 23.93 -11.14 -11.18
CA GLY A 153 23.70 -12.31 -10.31
C GLY A 153 24.68 -13.51 -10.42
N ALA A 154 25.63 -13.48 -11.35
CA ALA A 154 26.58 -14.54 -11.63
C ALA A 154 27.82 -14.39 -10.77
N VAL A 155 28.41 -15.53 -10.39
CA VAL A 155 29.72 -15.56 -9.72
C VAL A 155 30.77 -15.00 -10.67
N ASN A 156 31.57 -14.08 -10.15
CA ASN A 156 32.71 -13.51 -10.85
C ASN A 156 33.99 -14.01 -10.20
N ALA A 157 34.83 -14.64 -11.00
CA ALA A 157 36.07 -15.23 -10.56
C ALA A 157 37.21 -14.76 -11.47
N GLY A 158 38.41 -14.69 -10.91
CA GLY A 158 39.58 -14.17 -11.62
C GLY A 158 40.79 -14.04 -10.73
N ARG A 159 41.73 -13.20 -11.15
CA ARG A 159 42.94 -12.88 -10.40
C ARG A 159 43.10 -11.39 -10.21
N LEU A 160 43.56 -11.00 -9.03
CA LEU A 160 43.94 -9.66 -8.67
C LEU A 160 45.46 -9.54 -8.71
N GLN A 161 45.95 -8.46 -9.31
CA GLN A 161 47.35 -8.09 -9.34
C GLN A 161 47.50 -6.65 -8.89
N VAL A 162 48.53 -6.39 -8.09
CA VAL A 162 48.86 -5.04 -7.63
C VAL A 162 50.11 -4.57 -8.37
N SER A 163 50.14 -3.29 -8.71
CA SER A 163 51.35 -2.59 -9.15
C SER A 163 51.50 -1.28 -8.38
N VAL A 164 52.74 -0.88 -8.12
CA VAL A 164 53.03 0.33 -7.36
C VAL A 164 53.93 1.23 -8.19
N GLU A 165 53.51 2.46 -8.37
CA GLU A 165 54.29 3.53 -8.99
C GLU A 165 54.93 4.39 -7.91
N GLY A 166 56.16 4.80 -8.17
CA GLY A 166 56.90 5.64 -7.25
C GLY A 166 58.20 6.13 -7.87
N THR A 167 59.05 6.69 -7.02
CA THR A 167 60.38 7.14 -7.39
C THR A 167 61.42 6.29 -6.68
N HIS A 168 62.40 5.77 -7.43
CA HIS A 168 63.55 5.05 -6.91
C HIS A 168 64.83 5.69 -7.46
N ALA A 169 65.75 6.06 -6.57
CA ALA A 169 66.98 6.79 -6.93
C ALA A 169 66.75 8.00 -7.86
N GLY A 170 65.66 8.75 -7.63
CA GLY A 170 65.29 9.94 -8.41
C GLY A 170 64.65 9.67 -9.78
N LYS A 171 64.39 8.42 -10.15
CA LYS A 171 63.70 8.05 -11.40
C LYS A 171 62.31 7.48 -11.10
N LEU A 172 61.33 7.86 -11.92
CA LEU A 172 59.98 7.29 -11.85
C LEU A 172 60.04 5.82 -12.30
N GLN A 173 59.53 4.92 -11.46
CA GLN A 173 59.52 3.48 -11.70
C GLN A 173 58.16 2.91 -11.29
N ARG A 174 57.64 1.98 -12.10
CA ARG A 174 56.47 1.16 -11.77
C ARG A 174 56.94 -0.26 -11.46
N LEU A 175 56.67 -0.74 -10.25
CA LEU A 175 56.91 -2.10 -9.82
C LEU A 175 55.68 -2.95 -10.15
N ALA A 176 55.87 -4.00 -10.95
CA ALA A 176 54.81 -4.93 -11.30
C ALA A 176 54.60 -5.96 -10.18
N TRP A 177 53.51 -6.72 -10.26
CA TRP A 177 53.19 -7.77 -9.28
C TRP A 177 54.34 -8.74 -9.02
N ALA A 178 55.05 -9.17 -10.08
CA ALA A 178 56.19 -10.07 -9.95
C ALA A 178 57.35 -9.46 -9.14
N ASP A 179 57.62 -8.16 -9.31
CA ASP A 179 58.65 -7.43 -8.58
C ASP A 179 58.26 -7.28 -7.11
N LEU A 180 56.99 -6.94 -6.85
CA LEU A 180 56.44 -6.80 -5.50
C LEU A 180 56.41 -8.12 -4.73
N ARG A 181 56.28 -9.25 -5.44
CA ARG A 181 56.31 -10.60 -4.86
C ARG A 181 57.71 -11.21 -4.83
N GLN A 182 58.72 -10.54 -5.38
CA GLN A 182 60.10 -11.04 -5.52
C GLN A 182 60.15 -12.44 -6.18
N GLN A 183 59.21 -12.71 -7.08
CA GLN A 183 59.06 -14.01 -7.73
C GLN A 183 58.69 -13.82 -9.20
N PRO A 184 59.53 -14.32 -10.14
CA PRO A 184 59.18 -14.36 -11.56
C PRO A 184 57.88 -15.14 -11.77
N ASN A 185 56.97 -14.59 -12.59
CA ASN A 185 55.66 -15.17 -12.89
C ASN A 185 54.80 -15.48 -11.64
N ALA A 186 54.90 -14.66 -10.59
CA ALA A 186 54.04 -14.77 -9.42
C ALA A 186 52.56 -14.81 -9.83
N PRO A 187 51.79 -15.83 -9.40
CA PRO A 187 50.35 -15.86 -9.66
C PRO A 187 49.68 -14.68 -8.95
N GLY A 188 48.67 -14.08 -9.60
CA GLY A 188 47.82 -13.10 -8.93
C GLY A 188 46.96 -13.75 -7.84
N VAL A 189 46.42 -12.95 -6.93
CA VAL A 189 45.56 -13.45 -5.86
C VAL A 189 44.20 -13.84 -6.45
N GLU A 190 43.77 -15.08 -6.23
CA GLU A 190 42.51 -15.55 -6.78
C GLU A 190 41.32 -14.97 -6.01
N TYR A 191 40.27 -14.62 -6.75
CA TYR A 191 38.99 -14.19 -6.18
C TYR A 191 37.84 -14.95 -6.85
N SER A 192 36.74 -15.13 -6.12
CA SER A 192 35.50 -15.72 -6.61
C SER A 192 34.34 -15.30 -5.72
N PHE A 193 33.48 -14.41 -6.22
CA PHE A 193 32.40 -13.86 -5.43
C PHE A 193 31.17 -13.53 -6.26
N LYS A 194 30.00 -13.52 -5.61
CA LYS A 194 28.74 -13.12 -6.22
C LYS A 194 28.41 -11.64 -6.00
N TYR A 195 28.73 -11.11 -4.82
CA TYR A 195 28.37 -9.75 -4.40
C TYR A 195 29.60 -8.92 -4.05
N PHE A 196 30.38 -9.40 -3.08
CA PHE A 196 31.62 -8.78 -2.65
C PHE A 196 32.60 -9.82 -2.11
N GLN A 197 33.88 -9.48 -2.10
CA GLN A 197 34.93 -10.23 -1.42
C GLN A 197 36.09 -9.29 -1.07
N GLN A 198 36.65 -9.47 0.12
CA GLN A 198 37.94 -8.88 0.46
C GLN A 198 39.06 -9.82 0.02
N VAL A 199 40.00 -9.26 -0.73
CA VAL A 199 41.16 -9.98 -1.26
C VAL A 199 42.39 -9.37 -0.64
N GLU A 200 43.19 -10.22 -0.01
CA GLU A 200 44.33 -9.79 0.80
C GLU A 200 45.63 -10.35 0.26
N GLY A 201 46.73 -9.71 0.59
CA GLY A 201 48.06 -10.22 0.30
C GLY A 201 49.17 -9.29 0.74
N ASP A 202 50.40 -9.73 0.53
CA ASP A 202 51.59 -8.98 0.93
C ASP A 202 52.40 -8.54 -0.29
N LEU A 203 52.93 -7.33 -0.21
CA LEU A 203 53.84 -6.74 -1.19
C LEU A 203 55.13 -6.27 -0.51
N MET A 204 56.26 -6.52 -1.16
CA MET A 204 57.57 -6.07 -0.73
C MET A 204 58.04 -4.93 -1.61
N LEU A 205 58.37 -3.81 -0.99
CA LEU A 205 58.96 -2.66 -1.67
C LEU A 205 60.48 -2.69 -1.51
N PRO A 206 61.26 -2.37 -2.55
CA PRO A 206 62.70 -2.17 -2.42
C PRO A 206 63.02 -1.05 -1.42
N ALA A 207 64.19 -1.15 -0.78
CA ALA A 207 64.73 -0.06 0.02
C ALA A 207 64.84 1.22 -0.84
N ASP A 208 64.64 2.38 -0.22
CA ASP A 208 64.68 3.71 -0.88
C ASP A 208 63.63 3.95 -1.97
N PHE A 209 62.62 3.07 -2.10
CA PHE A 209 61.49 3.29 -2.99
C PHE A 209 60.46 4.21 -2.33
N LYS A 210 60.13 5.33 -2.98
CA LYS A 210 59.09 6.27 -2.52
C LYS A 210 57.81 6.07 -3.32
N PRO A 211 56.81 5.33 -2.81
CA PRO A 211 55.57 5.08 -3.54
C PRO A 211 54.71 6.33 -3.62
N SER A 212 54.06 6.53 -4.77
CA SER A 212 53.15 7.64 -5.04
C SER A 212 51.74 7.18 -5.38
N ARG A 213 51.60 6.06 -6.08
CA ARG A 213 50.32 5.53 -6.56
C ARG A 213 50.35 4.02 -6.55
N VAL A 214 49.21 3.42 -6.25
CA VAL A 214 48.99 1.97 -6.31
C VAL A 214 47.85 1.69 -7.28
N ALA A 215 48.03 0.70 -8.15
CA ALA A 215 47.03 0.28 -9.11
C ALA A 215 46.69 -1.19 -8.91
N VAL A 216 45.39 -1.47 -8.82
CA VAL A 216 44.82 -2.81 -8.72
C VAL A 216 44.26 -3.20 -10.07
N ARG A 217 44.80 -4.29 -10.61
CA ARG A 217 44.38 -4.88 -11.88
C ARG A 217 43.62 -6.17 -11.63
N LEU A 218 42.34 -6.19 -11.99
CA LEU A 218 41.51 -7.39 -11.96
C LEU A 218 41.49 -8.04 -13.35
N VAL A 219 41.85 -9.32 -13.40
CA VAL A 219 41.80 -10.15 -14.60
C VAL A 219 40.71 -11.21 -14.38
N PRO A 220 39.46 -10.94 -14.80
CA PRO A 220 38.38 -11.90 -14.67
C PRO A 220 38.58 -13.09 -15.60
N GLN A 221 38.00 -14.25 -15.26
CA GLN A 221 37.97 -15.44 -16.13
C GLN A 221 37.19 -15.18 -17.42
N SER A 222 36.20 -14.29 -17.38
CA SER A 222 35.43 -13.86 -18.54
C SER A 222 35.23 -12.35 -18.55
N GLY A 223 35.43 -11.71 -19.70
CA GLY A 223 35.33 -10.26 -19.88
C GLY A 223 36.69 -9.55 -19.96
N SER A 224 36.65 -8.21 -19.93
CA SER A 224 37.85 -7.38 -20.06
C SER A 224 38.52 -7.14 -18.70
N PRO A 225 39.86 -7.12 -18.63
CA PRO A 225 40.57 -6.69 -17.44
C PRO A 225 40.16 -5.27 -17.01
N LEU A 226 40.08 -5.07 -15.71
CA LEU A 226 39.86 -3.77 -15.08
C LEU A 226 41.15 -3.33 -14.41
N GLU A 227 41.47 -2.04 -14.49
CA GLU A 227 42.53 -1.42 -13.69
C GLU A 227 41.97 -0.19 -12.99
N GLN A 228 42.20 -0.10 -11.68
CA GLN A 228 41.80 1.01 -10.82
C GLN A 228 43.03 1.53 -10.08
N SER A 229 43.28 2.82 -10.13
CA SER A 229 44.41 3.45 -9.45
C SER A 229 43.97 4.27 -8.24
N PHE A 230 44.80 4.26 -7.21
CA PHE A 230 44.61 4.95 -5.94
C PHE A 230 45.87 5.73 -5.58
N SER A 231 45.73 6.89 -4.95
CA SER A 231 46.88 7.55 -4.32
C SER A 231 47.44 6.66 -3.22
N TRP A 232 48.76 6.57 -3.09
CA TRP A 232 49.37 5.81 -2.01
C TRP A 232 48.92 6.31 -0.63
N ALA A 233 48.82 7.63 -0.45
CA ALA A 233 48.38 8.23 0.81
C ALA A 233 46.93 7.85 1.16
N ASP A 234 46.04 7.83 0.17
CA ASP A 234 44.62 7.48 0.36
C ASP A 234 44.46 6.01 0.79
N SER A 235 45.27 5.11 0.21
CA SER A 235 45.28 3.70 0.60
C SER A 235 45.81 3.43 2.02
N LEU A 236 46.61 4.33 2.60
CA LEU A 236 47.02 4.22 4.01
C LEU A 236 45.89 4.61 4.97
N ALA A 237 45.02 5.53 4.56
CA ALA A 237 43.89 5.99 5.34
C ALA A 237 42.63 5.11 5.16
N GLY A 238 42.66 4.15 4.23
CA GLY A 238 41.49 3.37 3.82
C GLY A 238 40.43 4.21 3.08
N ALA A 239 40.87 5.22 2.32
CA ALA A 239 39.95 6.07 1.59
C ALA A 239 39.41 5.35 0.32
N PRO A 240 38.12 5.52 -0.02
CA PRO A 240 37.54 4.94 -1.24
C PRO A 240 38.18 5.52 -2.50
N ALA A 241 38.12 4.77 -3.61
CA ALA A 241 38.71 5.17 -4.88
C ALA A 241 38.27 6.58 -5.31
N ALA A 242 39.22 7.51 -5.44
CA ALA A 242 38.92 8.81 -6.04
C ALA A 242 38.64 8.65 -7.55
N PRO A 243 37.63 9.33 -8.11
CA PRO A 243 37.44 9.39 -9.55
C PRO A 243 38.67 10.07 -10.18
N ALA A 244 39.25 9.44 -11.20
CA ALA A 244 40.33 10.05 -11.97
C ALA A 244 39.83 11.35 -12.64
N PRO A 245 40.67 12.40 -12.73
CA PRO A 245 40.33 13.65 -13.41
C PRO A 245 40.14 13.47 -14.91
#